data_AF-A0A3D5MWB6-F1
#
_entry.id   AF-A0A3D5MWB6-F1
#
_cell.length_a   1.000
_cell.length_b   1.000
_cell.length_c   1.000
_cell.angle_alpha   90.00
_cell.angle_beta   90.00
_cell.angle_gamma   90.00
#
_symmetry.space_group_name_H-M   'P 1'
#
loop_
_entity.id
_entity.type
_entity.pdbx_description
1 polymer ?
#
loop_
_entity_poly.entity_id
_entity_poly.type
_entity_poly.pdbx_seq_one_letter_code
_entity_poly.pdbx_strand_id
1 'polypeptide(L)' 'NNIEGFDTSKALVIGDSLTSDIKGGNLAGIDTCWICKKGTVNDTDIKPTYVINTLKELNNTLER' A
#
# COMPACT_ATOMS: atom_id res chain seq x y z
N ASN A 1 19.18 0.70 -12.44
CA ASN A 1 17.72 0.94 -12.35
C ASN A 1 17.45 1.91 -11.22
N ASN A 2 17.51 3.21 -11.50
CA ASN A 2 17.05 4.26 -10.59
C ASN A 2 16.04 5.10 -11.37
N ILE A 3 14.93 5.46 -10.72
CA ILE A 3 13.98 6.42 -11.28
C ILE A 3 14.49 7.79 -10.84
N GLU A 4 14.94 8.59 -11.80
CA GLU A 4 15.42 9.95 -11.53
C GLU A 4 14.29 10.81 -10.97
N GLY A 5 14.56 11.54 -9.88
CA GLY A 5 13.55 12.35 -9.20
C GLY A 5 12.51 11.57 -8.39
N PHE A 6 12.74 10.28 -8.10
CA PHE A 6 11.85 9.50 -7.25
C PHE A 6 11.83 10.05 -5.81
N ASP A 7 10.62 10.33 -5.33
CA ASP A 7 10.34 10.83 -4.00
C ASP A 7 9.40 9.83 -3.31
N THR A 8 9.89 9.18 -2.26
CA THR A 8 9.12 8.16 -1.52
C THR A 8 7.86 8.74 -0.88
N SER A 9 7.84 10.03 -0.56
CA SER A 9 6.66 10.71 -0.01
C SER A 9 5.53 10.92 -1.02
N LYS A 10 5.82 10.74 -2.32
CA LYS A 10 4.86 10.85 -3.43
C LYS A 10 4.62 9.51 -4.12
N ALA A 11 5.08 8.42 -3.50
CA ALA A 11 4.94 7.08 -4.02
C ALA A 11 3.95 6.28 -3.16
N LEU A 12 3.26 5.33 -3.79
CA LEU A 12 2.36 4.40 -3.14
C LEU A 12 2.64 2.99 -3.67
N VAL A 13 2.91 2.04 -2.78
CA VAL A 13 2.98 0.62 -3.09
C VAL A 13 1.59 0.01 -2.90
N ILE A 14 1.08 -0.68 -3.91
CA ILE A 14 -0.24 -1.33 -3.87
C ILE A 14 -0.04 -2.82 -4.08
N GLY A 15 -0.58 -3.66 -3.20
CA GLY A 15 -0.47 -5.11 -3.32
C GLY A 15 -1.38 -5.86 -2.34
N ASP A 16 -1.51 -7.17 -2.54
CA ASP A 16 -2.35 -8.05 -1.74
C ASP A 16 -1.56 -8.79 -0.63
N SER A 17 -0.23 -8.79 -0.71
CA SER A 17 0.63 -9.46 0.26
C SER A 17 1.11 -8.51 1.36
N LEU A 18 0.63 -8.73 2.59
CA LEU A 18 1.11 -8.00 3.77
C LEU A 18 2.62 -8.15 3.96
N THR A 19 3.17 -9.35 3.77
CA THR A 19 4.59 -9.64 4.06
C THR A 19 5.55 -9.21 2.96
N SER A 20 5.08 -9.10 1.72
CA SER A 20 5.90 -8.66 0.59
C SER A 20 5.68 -7.18 0.30
N ASP A 21 4.46 -6.81 -0.09
CA ASP A 21 4.18 -5.48 -0.63
C ASP A 21 4.11 -4.44 0.47
N ILE A 22 3.35 -4.73 1.53
CA ILE A 22 3.10 -3.78 2.61
C ILE A 22 4.33 -3.66 3.51
N LYS A 23 4.89 -4.79 3.94
CA LYS A 23 6.14 -4.77 4.72
C LYS A 23 7.29 -4.17 3.92
N GLY A 24 7.42 -4.51 2.63
CA GLY A 24 8.44 -3.97 1.76
C GLY A 24 8.32 -2.45 1.58
N GLY A 25 7.12 -1.96 1.26
CA GLY A 25 6.85 -0.52 1.12
C GLY A 25 7.09 0.24 2.42
N ASN A 26 6.63 -0.30 3.55
CA ASN A 26 6.87 0.31 4.87
C ASN A 26 8.37 0.40 5.19
N LEU A 27 9.15 -0.66 4.92
CA LEU A 27 10.60 -0.65 5.12
C LEU A 27 11.32 0.32 4.17
N ALA A 28 10.75 0.56 2.99
CA ALA A 28 11.24 1.54 2.03
C ALA A 28 10.79 2.98 2.34
N GLY A 29 9.97 3.20 3.37
CA GLY A 29 9.43 4.51 3.73
C GLY A 29 8.45 5.06 2.70
N ILE A 30 7.73 4.18 1.99
CA ILE A 30 6.72 4.50 0.99
C ILE A 30 5.34 4.19 1.58
N ASP A 31 4.34 5.00 1.27
CA ASP A 31 2.96 4.69 1.64
C ASP A 31 2.52 3.34 1.03
N THR A 32 1.66 2.62 1.74
CA THR A 32 1.22 1.30 1.31
C THR A 32 -0.30 1.18 1.27
N CYS A 33 -0.82 0.55 0.23
CA CYS A 33 -2.23 0.24 0.08
C CYS A 33 -2.41 -1.27 -0.04
N TRP A 34 -3.08 -1.86 0.95
CA TRP A 34 -3.42 -3.26 0.94
C TRP A 34 -4.74 -3.48 0.24
N ILE A 35 -4.71 -4.20 -0.88
CA ILE A 35 -5.92 -4.62 -1.59
C ILE A 35 -6.27 -6.05 -1.17
N CYS A 36 -7.37 -6.19 -0.44
CA CYS A 36 -7.81 -7.49 0.08
C CYS A 36 -9.32 -7.70 -0.13
N LYS A 37 -9.78 -8.94 -0.14
CA LYS A 37 -11.22 -9.22 -0.19
C LYS A 37 -11.91 -8.62 1.04
N LYS A 38 -13.17 -8.22 0.86
CA LYS A 38 -13.99 -7.74 1.97
C LYS A 38 -14.10 -8.83 3.04
N GLY A 39 -13.82 -8.48 4.29
CA GLY A 39 -13.82 -9.41 5.41
C GLY A 39 -12.51 -10.16 5.65
N THR A 40 -11.47 -9.92 4.85
CA THR A 40 -10.12 -10.40 5.18
C THR A 40 -9.64 -9.70 6.45
N VAL A 41 -9.20 -10.49 7.44
CA VAL A 41 -8.63 -10.00 8.69
C VAL A 41 -7.11 -9.89 8.54
N ASN A 42 -6.55 -8.78 9.01
CA ASN A 42 -5.10 -8.64 9.16
C ASN A 42 -4.70 -9.16 10.55
N ASP A 43 -4.27 -10.41 10.61
CA ASP A 43 -3.78 -11.05 11.85
C ASP A 43 -2.28 -10.81 12.09
N THR A 44 -1.70 -9.78 11.45
CA THR A 44 -0.28 -9.42 11.57
C THR A 44 -0.10 -8.05 12.19
N ASP A 45 1.09 -7.76 12.68
CA ASP A 45 1.45 -6.41 13.14
C ASP A 45 1.77 -5.43 11.98
N ILE A 46 1.68 -5.89 10.73
CA ILE A 46 2.02 -5.09 9.55
C ILE A 46 0.84 -4.16 9.25
N LYS A 47 1.07 -2.86 9.37
CA LYS A 47 0.03 -1.84 9.16
C LYS A 47 0.18 -1.21 7.78
N PRO A 48 -0.79 -1.39 6.87
CA PRO A 48 -0.85 -0.63 5.64
C PRO A 48 -1.31 0.82 5.92
N THR A 49 -0.91 1.77 5.08
CA THR A 49 -1.45 3.15 5.14
C THR A 49 -2.92 3.18 4.75
N TYR A 50 -3.30 2.40 3.72
CA TYR A 50 -4.65 2.31 3.17
C TYR A 50 -5.08 0.85 3.02
N VAL A 51 -6.39 0.60 3.14
CA VAL A 51 -6.99 -0.71 2.85
C VAL A 51 -8.15 -0.50 1.90
N ILE A 52 -8.14 -1.21 0.78
CA ILE A 52 -9.21 -1.17 -0.22
C ILE A 52 -9.66 -2.59 -0.54
N ASN A 53 -10.92 -2.74 -0.97
CA ASN A 53 -11.42 -4.04 -1.40
C ASN A 53 -11.45 -4.21 -2.92
N THR A 54 -11.41 -3.10 -3.66
CA THR A 54 -11.34 -3.07 -5.11
C THR A 54 -10.45 -1.93 -5.58
N LEU A 55 -9.78 -2.09 -6.73
CA LEU A 55 -8.94 -1.02 -7.30
C LEU A 55 -9.73 0.27 -7.61
N LYS A 56 -11.05 0.18 -7.79
CA LYS A 56 -11.91 1.35 -8.01
C LYS A 56 -11.97 2.28 -6.80
N GLU A 57 -11.77 1.75 -5.60
CA GLU A 57 -11.74 2.53 -4.35
C GLU A 57 -10.46 3.35 -4.22
N LEU A 58 -9.42 3.07 -5.03
CA LEU A 58 -8.14 3.78 -4.99
C LEU A 58 -8.32 5.28 -5.23
N ASN A 59 -9.21 5.68 -6.14
CA ASN A 59 -9.47 7.09 -6.42
C ASN A 59 -9.90 7.85 -5.15
N ASN A 60 -10.74 7.22 -4.32
CA ASN A 60 -11.19 7.83 -3.07
C ASN A 60 -10.06 8.00 -2.04
N THR A 61 -9.00 7.19 -2.14
CA THR A 61 -7.84 7.27 -1.23
C THR A 61 -6.81 8.32 -1.66
N LEU A 62 -6.73 8.62 -2.97
CA LEU A 62 -5.72 9.50 -3.56
C LEU A 62 -6.14 10.98 -3.63
N GLU A 63 -7.42 11.31 -3.41
CA GLU A 63 -7.95 12.68 -3.46
C GLU A 63 -7.62 13.54 -2.21
N ARG A 64 -6.52 13.27 -1.51
CA ARG A 64 -6.10 14.00 -0.31
C ARG A 64 -5.15 15.16 -0.59
#